data_AF-A0A8X7RAI5-F1
#
_entry.id   AF-A0A8X7RAI5-F1
#
_cell.length_a   1.000
_cell.length_b   1.000
_cell.length_c   1.000
_cell.angle_alpha   90.00
_cell.angle_beta   90.00
_cell.angle_gamma   90.00
#
_symmetry.space_group_name_H-M   'P 1'
#
loop_
_entity.id
_entity.type
_entity.pdbx_description
1 polymer ?
#
loop_
_entity_poly.entity_id
_entity_poly.type
_entity_poly.pdbx_seq_one_letter_code
_entity_poly.pdbx_strand_id
1 'polypeptide(L)'
;MSVKLVARNHMELLVKALFNRLIVGGFSVEKVEYKSVMITVWDVDGHEKLKPLWRHYFNNTDGLIYVVDYLNRERIGKAKQEFQGLFFIFPLMINSIILVFENKKDLRRAMSPREVCNGLYEGLDWLSSTLKDVKAAGFTSVGHMF
;
A
#
# COMPACT_ATOMS: atom_id res chain seq x y z
N MET A 1 -2.29 -12.00 -0.57
CA MET A 1 -2.15 -10.54 -0.47
C MET A 1 -0.71 -10.21 -0.72
N SER A 2 -0.48 -9.36 -1.71
CA SER A 2 0.82 -8.79 -2.06
C SER A 2 0.81 -7.34 -1.60
N VAL A 3 1.95 -6.83 -1.14
CA VAL A 3 2.12 -5.43 -0.76
C VAL A 3 3.15 -4.84 -1.71
N LYS A 4 2.79 -3.76 -2.40
CA LYS A 4 3.70 -3.09 -3.34
C LYS A 4 4.11 -1.74 -2.77
N LEU A 5 5.40 -1.49 -2.74
CA LEU A 5 5.96 -0.21 -2.30
C LEU A 5 6.47 0.55 -3.53
N VAL A 6 6.19 1.85 -3.55
CA VAL A 6 6.62 2.73 -4.64
C VAL A 6 7.54 3.79 -4.04
N ALA A 7 8.81 3.70 -4.39
CA ALA A 7 9.78 4.72 -4.06
C ALA A 7 9.86 5.73 -5.22
N ARG A 8 9.59 6.98 -4.87
CA ARG A 8 9.81 8.20 -5.67
C ARG A 8 8.73 8.61 -6.68
N ASN A 9 8.08 9.73 -6.35
CA ASN A 9 7.29 10.68 -7.14
C ASN A 9 6.15 10.14 -8.05
N HIS A 10 4.97 10.75 -7.90
CA HIS A 10 3.81 10.72 -8.82
C HIS A 10 3.14 9.35 -9.07
N MET A 11 2.56 8.79 -8.00
CA MET A 11 1.84 7.50 -7.95
C MET A 11 0.67 7.31 -8.93
N GLU A 12 -0.10 8.36 -9.25
CA GLU A 12 -1.31 8.23 -10.11
C GLU A 12 -1.01 7.68 -11.52
N LEU A 13 0.22 7.92 -11.98
CA LEU A 13 0.66 7.58 -13.31
C LEU A 13 1.13 6.11 -13.44
N LEU A 14 1.52 5.51 -12.32
CA LEU A 14 2.17 4.19 -12.25
C LEU A 14 1.19 3.00 -12.37
N VAL A 15 -0.06 3.19 -11.93
CA VAL A 15 -1.09 2.14 -11.89
C VAL A 15 -1.33 1.52 -13.27
N LYS A 16 -1.25 2.34 -14.33
CA LYS A 16 -1.44 1.88 -15.72
C LYS A 16 -0.25 1.08 -16.26
N ALA A 17 0.97 1.37 -15.81
CA ALA A 17 2.18 0.70 -16.30
C ALA A 17 2.41 -0.67 -15.64
N LEU A 18 1.98 -0.84 -14.38
CA LEU A 18 2.20 -2.06 -13.61
C LEU A 18 1.07 -3.09 -13.72
N PHE A 19 -0.09 -2.71 -14.26
CA PHE A 19 -1.32 -3.51 -14.30
C PHE A 19 -1.14 -4.93 -14.88
N ASN A 20 -0.20 -5.11 -15.83
CA ASN A 20 0.01 -6.38 -16.54
C ASN A 20 1.25 -7.19 -16.12
N ARG A 21 2.04 -6.73 -15.14
CA ARG A 21 3.34 -7.36 -14.79
C ARG A 21 3.36 -8.09 -13.45
N LEU A 22 2.18 -8.40 -12.90
CA LEU A 22 2.01 -9.04 -11.60
C LEU A 22 2.33 -10.55 -11.69
N ILE A 23 3.61 -10.92 -11.60
CA ILE A 23 4.03 -12.32 -11.42
C ILE A 23 4.33 -12.58 -9.94
N VAL A 24 3.84 -13.73 -9.47
CA VAL A 24 3.83 -14.20 -8.09
C VAL A 24 5.19 -14.78 -7.67
N GLY A 25 5.66 -14.39 -6.49
CA GLY A 25 6.62 -15.13 -5.67
C GLY A 25 8.01 -14.51 -5.60
N GLY A 26 8.30 -13.77 -4.52
CA GLY A 26 9.61 -13.19 -4.25
C GLY A 26 9.64 -11.66 -4.19
N PHE A 27 10.84 -11.13 -3.96
CA PHE A 27 11.13 -9.70 -3.98
C PHE A 27 11.59 -9.29 -5.38
N SER A 28 10.99 -8.24 -5.94
CA SER A 28 11.39 -7.68 -7.24
C SER A 28 11.57 -6.16 -7.14
N VAL A 29 12.54 -5.65 -7.89
CA VAL A 29 12.78 -4.21 -8.04
C VAL A 29 12.68 -3.86 -9.51
N GLU A 30 11.73 -3.02 -9.86
CA GLU A 30 11.54 -2.54 -11.23
C GLU A 30 11.71 -1.03 -11.28
N LYS A 31 12.48 -0.57 -12.27
CA LYS A 31 12.54 0.85 -12.62
C LYS A 31 11.65 1.08 -13.84
N VAL A 32 10.67 1.95 -13.71
CA VAL A 32 9.71 2.28 -14.77
C VAL A 32 9.85 3.75 -15.09
N GLU A 33 10.14 4.06 -16.36
CA GLU A 33 10.04 5.42 -16.86
C GLU A 33 8.60 5.68 -17.33
N TYR A 34 7.98 6.75 -16.84
CA TYR A 34 6.68 7.19 -17.32
C TYR A 34 6.62 8.71 -17.35
N LYS A 35 6.29 9.29 -18.51
CA LYS A 35 6.24 10.76 -18.73
C LYS A 35 7.50 11.48 -18.20
N SER A 36 8.68 10.94 -18.53
CA SER A 36 9.99 11.49 -18.11
C SER A 36 10.25 11.47 -16.60
N VAL A 37 9.47 10.70 -15.83
CA VAL A 37 9.71 10.42 -14.41
C VAL A 37 10.19 8.99 -14.26
N MET A 38 11.32 8.81 -13.58
CA MET A 38 11.85 7.50 -13.21
C MET A 38 11.29 7.06 -11.86
N ILE A 39 10.53 5.97 -11.85
CA ILE A 39 9.87 5.45 -10.66
C ILE A 39 10.48 4.10 -10.29
N THR A 40 10.81 3.89 -9.01
CA THR A 40 11.34 2.62 -8.51
C THR A 40 10.27 1.90 -7.72
N VAL A 41 9.92 0.69 -8.17
CA VAL A 41 8.85 -0.12 -7.60
C VAL A 41 9.47 -1.33 -6.94
N TRP A 42 9.12 -1.53 -5.68
CA TRP A 42 9.56 -2.67 -4.89
C TRP A 42 8.34 -3.57 -4.66
N ASP A 43 8.31 -4.73 -5.33
CA ASP A 43 7.33 -5.78 -5.02
C ASP A 43 7.84 -6.54 -3.80
N VAL A 44 7.13 -6.42 -2.68
CA VAL A 44 7.55 -6.99 -1.41
C VAL A 44 6.61 -8.12 -1.02
N ASP A 45 7.20 -9.22 -0.60
CA ASP A 45 6.43 -10.40 -0.23
C ASP A 45 5.63 -10.16 1.06
N GLY A 46 4.36 -10.53 1.03
CA GLY A 46 3.42 -10.44 2.15
C GLY A 46 3.38 -11.68 3.03
N HIS A 47 4.19 -12.70 2.76
CA HIS A 47 4.30 -13.87 3.62
C HIS A 47 4.86 -13.50 4.99
N GLU A 48 4.25 -14.04 6.05
CA GLU A 48 4.59 -13.76 7.45
C GLU A 48 6.09 -13.87 7.74
N LYS A 49 6.75 -14.88 7.15
CA LYS A 49 8.18 -15.15 7.32
C LYS A 49 9.08 -14.04 6.75
N LEU A 50 8.60 -13.26 5.78
CA LEU A 50 9.35 -12.23 5.07
C LEU A 50 9.00 -10.81 5.53
N LYS A 51 7.91 -10.63 6.29
CA LYS A 51 7.52 -9.33 6.88
C LYS A 51 8.63 -8.63 7.69
N PRO A 52 9.51 -9.32 8.43
CA PRO A 52 10.63 -8.65 9.11
C PRO A 52 11.58 -7.90 8.17
N LEU A 53 11.55 -8.17 6.85
CA LEU A 53 12.35 -7.46 5.85
C LEU A 53 11.71 -6.13 5.40
N TRP A 54 10.43 -5.90 5.71
CA TRP A 54 9.71 -4.68 5.31
C TRP A 54 10.43 -3.41 5.78
N ARG A 55 11.05 -3.42 6.96
CA ARG A 55 11.83 -2.28 7.46
C ARG A 55 12.92 -1.75 6.52
N HIS A 56 13.41 -2.57 5.59
CA HIS A 56 14.41 -2.16 4.61
C HIS A 56 13.84 -1.36 3.44
N TYR A 57 12.52 -1.41 3.22
CA TYR A 57 11.86 -0.82 2.05
C TYR A 57 10.96 0.35 2.41
N PHE A 58 10.43 0.39 3.63
CA PHE A 58 9.44 1.38 4.05
C PHE A 58 10.02 2.77 4.36
N ASN A 59 11.31 2.86 4.71
CA ASN A 59 11.98 4.15 4.88
C ASN A 59 12.12 4.87 3.53
N ASN A 60 11.83 6.17 3.51
CA ASN A 60 11.90 7.03 2.31
C ASN A 60 11.03 6.54 1.14
N THR A 61 9.90 5.89 1.45
CA THR A 61 8.89 5.52 0.45
C THR A 61 7.90 6.66 0.24
N ASP A 62 7.75 7.10 -1.01
CA ASP A 62 6.82 8.18 -1.37
C ASP A 62 5.37 7.68 -1.48
N GLY A 63 5.17 6.38 -1.73
CA GLY A 63 3.83 5.81 -1.81
C GLY A 63 3.75 4.30 -1.57
N LEU A 64 2.61 3.87 -1.05
CA LEU A 64 2.25 2.48 -0.82
C LEU A 64 1.12 2.10 -1.76
N ILE A 65 1.29 1.02 -2.53
CA ILE A 65 0.20 0.36 -3.25
C ILE A 65 -0.15 -0.92 -2.50
N TYR A 66 -1.25 -0.86 -1.74
CA TYR A 66 -1.76 -2.00 -0.98
C TYR A 66 -2.73 -2.81 -1.86
N VAL A 67 -2.34 -4.04 -2.22
CA VAL A 67 -3.11 -4.87 -3.16
C VAL A 67 -4.02 -5.85 -2.41
N VAL A 68 -5.32 -5.72 -2.64
CA VAL A 68 -6.34 -6.59 -2.05
C VAL A 68 -6.83 -7.60 -3.08
N ASP A 69 -6.68 -8.88 -2.75
CA ASP A 69 -7.18 -9.98 -3.56
C ASP A 69 -8.65 -10.24 -3.23
N TYR A 70 -9.55 -9.83 -4.13
CA TYR A 70 -10.99 -9.97 -3.96
C TYR A 70 -11.48 -11.42 -3.92
N LEU A 71 -10.65 -12.41 -4.29
CA LEU A 71 -11.02 -13.82 -4.15
C LEU A 71 -10.71 -14.40 -2.77
N ASN A 72 -9.95 -13.69 -1.93
CA ASN A 72 -9.42 -14.24 -0.67
C ASN A 72 -10.16 -13.71 0.57
N ARG A 73 -11.44 -14.13 0.71
CA ARG A 73 -12.34 -13.76 1.82
C ARG A 73 -11.72 -13.97 3.19
N GLU A 74 -11.13 -15.13 3.43
CA GLU A 74 -10.62 -15.51 4.75
C GLU A 74 -9.46 -14.62 5.22
N ARG A 75 -8.77 -13.96 4.29
CA ARG A 75 -7.63 -13.10 4.61
C ARG A 75 -7.99 -11.63 4.78
N ILE A 76 -9.21 -11.18 4.46
CA ILE A 76 -9.53 -9.74 4.49
C ILE A 76 -9.38 -9.11 5.88
N GLY A 77 -9.74 -9.85 6.94
CA GLY A 77 -9.54 -9.40 8.32
C GLY A 77 -8.07 -9.28 8.70
N LYS A 78 -7.23 -10.24 8.26
CA LYS A 78 -5.77 -10.16 8.45
C LYS A 78 -5.16 -9.00 7.66
N ALA A 79 -5.66 -8.75 6.45
CA ALA A 79 -5.24 -7.63 5.61
C ALA A 79 -5.42 -6.28 6.32
N LYS A 80 -6.61 -6.08 6.93
CA LYS A 80 -6.91 -4.89 7.73
C LYS A 80 -5.91 -4.70 8.87
N GLN A 81 -5.66 -5.76 9.65
CA GLN A 81 -4.73 -5.72 10.77
C GLN A 81 -3.29 -5.43 10.30
N GLU A 82 -2.85 -6.05 9.19
CA GLU A 82 -1.54 -5.79 8.59
C GLU A 82 -1.41 -4.35 8.10
N PHE A 83 -2.45 -3.82 7.45
CA PHE A 83 -2.49 -2.46 6.96
C PHE A 83 -2.39 -1.45 8.12
N GLN A 84 -3.12 -1.67 9.21
CA GLN A 84 -3.03 -0.81 10.42
C GLN A 84 -1.67 -0.94 11.11
N GLY A 85 -1.18 -2.17 11.28
CA GLY A 85 0.11 -2.44 11.93
C GLY A 85 1.30 -1.84 11.19
N LEU A 86 1.22 -1.71 9.86
CA LEU A 86 2.22 -1.04 9.04
C LEU A 86 2.46 0.41 9.49
N PHE A 87 1.41 1.18 9.76
CA PHE A 87 1.57 2.57 10.22
C PHE A 87 2.00 2.66 11.69
N PHE A 88 1.73 1.63 12.50
CA PHE A 88 2.27 1.55 13.85
C PHE A 88 3.78 1.26 13.85
N ILE A 89 4.23 0.34 12.99
CA ILE A 89 5.64 -0.05 12.88
C ILE A 89 6.45 0.99 12.10
N PHE A 90 5.86 1.64 11.09
CA PHE A 90 6.48 2.64 10.23
C PHE A 90 5.69 3.96 10.24
N PRO A 91 5.76 4.75 11.33
CA PRO A 91 4.95 5.96 11.48
C PRO A 91 5.12 6.98 10.36
N LEU A 92 6.31 7.08 9.76
CA LEU A 92 6.59 8.03 8.67
C LEU A 92 5.84 7.73 7.37
N MET A 93 5.28 6.52 7.22
CA MET A 93 4.41 6.17 6.09
C MET A 93 3.13 7.00 6.03
N ILE A 94 2.78 7.68 7.13
CA ILE A 94 1.68 8.64 7.16
C ILE A 94 1.86 9.79 6.16
N ASN A 95 3.12 10.08 5.76
CA ASN A 95 3.45 11.10 4.77
C ASN A 95 3.42 10.57 3.33
N SER A 96 3.32 9.25 3.14
CA SER A 96 3.32 8.61 1.82
C SER A 96 1.93 8.65 1.20
N ILE A 97 1.84 8.70 -0.13
CA ILE A 97 0.58 8.51 -0.84
C ILE A 97 0.17 7.05 -0.68
N ILE A 98 -1.06 6.80 -0.21
CA ILE A 98 -1.56 5.43 -0.04
C ILE A 98 -2.62 5.14 -1.11
N LEU A 99 -2.35 4.16 -1.96
CA LEU A 99 -3.28 3.64 -2.94
C LEU A 99 -3.68 2.22 -2.56
N VAL A 100 -4.98 1.94 -2.59
CA VAL A 100 -5.50 0.59 -2.45
C VAL A 100 -5.93 0.07 -3.81
N PHE A 101 -5.39 -1.09 -4.20
CA PHE A 101 -5.69 -1.71 -5.48
C PHE A 101 -6.59 -2.94 -5.30
N GLU A 102 -7.67 -2.98 -6.08
CA GLU A 102 -8.71 -4.01 -6.03
C GLU A 102 -8.43 -5.11 -7.05
N ASN A 103 -7.61 -6.09 -6.68
CA ASN A 103 -7.22 -7.17 -7.59
C ASN A 103 -8.31 -8.23 -7.70
N LYS A 104 -8.56 -8.74 -8.92
CA LYS A 104 -9.52 -9.82 -9.23
C LYS A 104 -10.98 -9.52 -8.90
N LYS A 105 -11.35 -8.24 -8.81
CA LYS A 105 -12.71 -7.78 -8.48
C LYS A 105 -13.74 -8.15 -9.55
N ASP A 106 -13.29 -8.33 -10.79
CA ASP A 106 -14.09 -8.67 -11.97
C ASP A 106 -14.55 -10.14 -12.01
N LEU A 107 -13.95 -11.02 -11.20
CA LEU A 107 -14.21 -12.46 -11.25
C LEU A 107 -15.51 -12.82 -10.49
N ARG A 108 -16.26 -13.82 -10.99
CA ARG A 108 -17.57 -14.25 -10.42
C ARG A 108 -17.59 -14.56 -8.92
N ARG A 109 -16.45 -14.94 -8.34
CA ARG A 109 -16.33 -15.30 -6.91
C ARG A 109 -15.74 -14.17 -6.06
N ALA A 110 -15.54 -12.98 -6.63
CA ALA A 110 -15.05 -11.81 -5.92
C ALA A 110 -15.95 -11.50 -4.72
N MET A 111 -15.33 -10.97 -3.66
CA MET A 111 -16.03 -10.39 -2.54
C MET A 111 -16.95 -9.25 -2.99
N SER A 112 -18.14 -9.19 -2.40
CA SER A 112 -19.02 -8.04 -2.50
C SER A 112 -18.37 -6.82 -1.81
N PRO A 113 -18.74 -5.59 -2.20
CA PRO A 113 -18.26 -4.38 -1.53
C PRO A 113 -18.49 -4.40 -0.01
N ARG A 114 -19.58 -5.02 0.46
CA ARG A 114 -19.89 -5.16 1.89
C ARG A 114 -18.90 -6.04 2.64
N GLU A 115 -18.49 -7.16 2.05
CA GLU A 115 -17.47 -8.05 2.63
C GLU A 115 -16.11 -7.35 2.74
N VAL A 116 -15.79 -6.48 1.77
CA VAL A 116 -14.55 -5.68 1.79
C VAL A 116 -14.66 -4.49 2.76
N CYS A 117 -15.85 -3.89 2.90
CA CYS A 117 -16.13 -2.78 3.82
C CYS A 117 -15.76 -3.09 5.27
N ASN A 118 -16.26 -4.21 5.78
CA ASN A 118 -16.03 -4.64 7.15
C ASN A 118 -14.54 -4.95 7.44
N GLY A 119 -13.73 -5.09 6.38
CA GLY A 119 -12.28 -5.25 6.48
C GLY A 119 -11.55 -3.95 6.16
N LEU A 120 -11.29 -3.75 4.87
CA LEU A 120 -10.35 -2.76 4.37
C LEU A 120 -10.86 -1.32 4.39
N TYR A 121 -12.13 -1.07 4.03
CA TYR A 121 -12.65 0.30 4.03
C TYR A 121 -12.71 0.88 5.45
N GLU A 122 -13.04 0.07 6.47
CA GLU A 122 -12.89 0.48 7.87
C GLU A 122 -11.42 0.83 8.23
N GLY A 123 -10.45 0.09 7.69
CA GLY A 123 -9.02 0.41 7.86
C GLY A 123 -8.61 1.72 7.18
N LEU A 124 -9.19 2.03 6.01
CA LEU A 124 -8.99 3.31 5.31
C LEU A 124 -9.68 4.47 6.02
N ASP A 125 -10.88 4.27 6.57
CA ASP A 125 -11.59 5.25 7.37
C ASP A 125 -10.83 5.58 8.66
N TRP A 126 -10.25 4.56 9.30
CA TRP A 126 -9.33 4.74 10.44
C TRP A 126 -8.12 5.60 10.05
N LEU A 127 -7.45 5.27 8.93
CA LEU A 127 -6.28 6.03 8.46
C LEU A 127 -6.67 7.48 8.14
N SER A 128 -7.80 7.69 7.45
CA SER A 128 -8.34 9.01 7.13
C SER A 128 -8.61 9.84 8.39
N SER A 129 -9.17 9.23 9.43
CA SER A 129 -9.42 9.89 10.71
C SER A 129 -8.12 10.22 11.45
N THR A 130 -7.20 9.25 11.53
CA THR A 130 -5.86 9.43 12.13
C THR A 130 -5.08 10.55 11.44
N LEU A 131 -5.14 10.61 10.10
CA LEU A 131 -4.51 11.67 9.31
C LEU A 131 -5.10 13.05 9.61
N LYS A 132 -6.41 13.15 9.81
CA LYS A 132 -7.07 14.40 10.22
C LYS A 132 -6.61 14.83 11.61
N ASP A 133 -6.53 13.89 12.55
CA ASP A 133 -6.11 14.16 13.92
C ASP A 133 -4.64 14.60 13.99
N VAL A 134 -3.75 13.93 13.25
CA VAL A 134 -2.33 14.30 13.16
C VAL A 134 -2.15 15.69 12.53
N LYS A 135 -2.92 16.01 11.47
CA LYS A 135 -2.92 17.36 10.88
C LYS A 135 -3.49 18.40 11.84
N ALA A 136 -4.55 18.09 12.57
CA ALA A 136 -5.16 18.98 13.57
C ALA A 136 -4.23 19.23 14.77
N ALA A 137 -3.39 18.25 15.12
CA ALA A 137 -2.36 18.36 16.14
C ALA A 137 -1.12 19.17 15.70
N GLY A 138 -1.12 19.75 14.49
CA GLY A 138 -0.04 20.63 14.01
C GLY A 138 1.17 19.90 13.45
N PHE A 139 1.11 18.58 13.27
CA PHE A 139 2.13 17.85 12.51
C PHE A 139 1.89 18.07 11.01
N THR A 140 2.31 19.24 10.51
CA THR A 140 2.39 19.46 9.08
C THR A 140 3.55 18.65 8.52
N SER A 141 3.29 17.82 7.52
CA SER A 141 4.30 17.21 6.65
C SER A 141 5.01 18.30 5.85
N VAL A 142 5.84 19.09 6.51
CA VAL A 142 6.80 19.99 5.90
C VAL A 142 8.12 19.67 6.60
N GLY A 143 8.98 18.95 5.89
CA GLY A 143 10.33 18.70 6.36
C GLY A 143 11.01 20.04 6.64
N HIS A 144 11.39 20.27 7.90
CA HIS A 144 12.48 21.19 8.19
C HIS A 144 13.78 20.45 7.91
N MET A 145 14.47 20.91 6.88
CA MET A 145 15.84 20.54 6.54
C MET A 145 16.78 21.32 7.46
N PHE A 146 17.56 20.61 8.27
CA PHE A 146 18.90 21.01 8.70
C PHE A 146 19.83 19.85 8.41
#